data_AF-A0A3D4UJ11-F1
#
_entry.id   AF-A0A3D4UJ11-F1
#
_cell.length_a   1.000
_cell.length_b   1.000
_cell.length_c   1.000
_cell.angle_alpha   90.00
_cell.angle_beta   90.00
_cell.angle_gamma   90.00
#
_symmetry.space_group_name_H-M   'P 1'
#
loop_
_entity.id
_entity.type
_entity.pdbx_description
1 polymer ?
#
loop_
_entity_poly.entity_id
_entity_poly.type
_entity_poly.pdbx_seq_one_letter_code
_entity_poly.pdbx_strand_id
1 'polypeptide(L)'
;LVALNMAATAVAGEREDGTLDLILTTPITPKMYLAGKMRGLVAYLLPLIAVPVFTLLVAGCYALTNGLGNDALAHYAHKPPSTSVTMQVPVVIPEAGLVLAVMLIPFIAFCVMIGLHWSLKSKGTLSAVVGTVAVVFISAGILGMCGWASAADMPVIGPALATLSPASLIDAMISPVARLDETINNNSGEGLAVARISMAIGAVASAGIYIAIVYGVLTAMVRNFDFTVRKLAGTR
;
A
#
# COMPACT_ATOMS: atom_id res chain seq x y z
N LEU A 1 2.31 -6.79 8.68
CA LEU A 1 2.14 -7.50 9.97
C LEU A 1 2.60 -6.68 11.16
N VAL A 2 3.87 -6.25 11.24
CA VAL A 2 4.38 -5.41 12.36
C VAL A 2 3.50 -4.17 12.60
N ALA A 3 3.17 -3.43 11.53
CA ALA A 3 2.27 -2.28 11.59
C ALA A 3 0.89 -2.61 12.17
N LEU A 4 0.32 -3.78 11.82
CA LEU A 4 -1.00 -4.20 12.27
C LEU A 4 -0.97 -4.59 13.74
N ASN A 5 0.03 -5.35 14.16
CA ASN A 5 0.17 -5.75 15.56
C ASN A 5 0.37 -4.52 16.45
N MET A 6 1.26 -3.59 16.08
CA MET A 6 1.49 -2.36 16.84
C MET A 6 0.24 -1.47 16.88
N ALA A 7 -0.45 -1.27 15.75
CA ALA A 7 -1.67 -0.46 15.72
C ALA A 7 -2.84 -1.10 16.49
N ALA A 8 -2.98 -2.42 16.42
CA ALA A 8 -4.05 -3.16 17.08
C ALA A 8 -3.87 -3.23 18.59
N THR A 9 -2.63 -3.28 19.10
CA THR A 9 -2.36 -3.31 20.56
C THR A 9 -2.25 -1.92 21.17
N ALA A 10 -1.93 -0.88 20.39
CA ALA A 10 -1.69 0.48 20.91
C ALA A 10 -2.86 1.13 21.67
N VAL A 11 -4.11 0.73 21.41
CA VAL A 11 -5.29 1.26 22.12
C VAL A 11 -5.96 0.19 22.98
N ALA A 12 -6.01 -1.04 22.49
CA ALA A 12 -6.52 -2.17 23.27
C ALA A 12 -5.69 -2.42 24.54
N GLY A 13 -4.36 -2.27 24.49
CA GLY A 13 -3.49 -2.42 25.66
C GLY A 13 -3.71 -1.30 26.68
N GLU A 14 -3.73 -0.04 26.25
CA GLU A 14 -4.02 1.10 27.16
C GLU A 14 -5.39 1.00 27.83
N ARG A 15 -6.35 0.37 27.15
CA ARG A 15 -7.68 0.07 27.69
C ARG A 15 -7.65 -1.07 28.70
N GLU A 16 -6.94 -2.16 28.42
CA GLU A 16 -6.75 -3.30 29.34
C GLU A 16 -6.07 -2.84 30.65
N ASP A 17 -5.11 -1.92 30.55
CA ASP A 17 -4.40 -1.35 31.70
C ASP A 17 -5.23 -0.30 32.47
N GLY A 18 -6.43 0.05 32.01
CA GLY A 18 -7.29 1.07 32.62
C GLY A 18 -6.80 2.51 32.46
N THR A 19 -5.64 2.72 31.84
CA THR A 19 -5.05 4.06 31.60
C THR A 19 -5.86 4.92 30.63
N LEU A 20 -6.63 4.29 29.73
CA LEU A 20 -7.49 5.01 28.79
C LEU A 20 -8.56 5.85 29.50
N ASP A 21 -9.15 5.35 30.59
CA ASP A 21 -10.16 6.09 31.34
C ASP A 21 -9.53 7.31 32.04
N LEU A 22 -8.31 7.14 32.56
CA LEU A 22 -7.54 8.23 33.16
C LEU A 22 -7.21 9.34 32.13
N ILE A 23 -6.82 8.97 30.90
CA ILE A 23 -6.55 9.94 29.83
C ILE A 23 -7.83 10.70 29.43
N LEU A 24 -8.99 10.05 29.45
CA LEU A 24 -10.27 10.68 29.12
C LEU A 24 -10.83 11.61 30.21
N THR A 25 -10.23 11.61 31.41
CA THR A 25 -10.52 12.66 32.42
C THR A 25 -9.78 13.97 32.16
N THR A 26 -8.82 13.99 31.23
CA THR A 26 -8.07 15.19 30.85
C THR A 26 -8.73 15.92 29.67
N PRO A 27 -8.49 17.23 29.45
CA PRO A 27 -9.10 18.00 28.36
C PRO A 27 -8.56 17.65 26.96
N ILE A 28 -8.11 16.42 26.72
CA ILE A 28 -7.63 15.95 25.43
C ILE A 28 -8.83 15.60 24.54
N THR A 29 -8.94 16.25 23.39
CA THR A 29 -9.96 15.94 22.39
C THR A 29 -9.67 14.58 21.73
N PRO A 30 -10.67 13.69 21.53
CA PRO A 30 -10.48 12.37 20.89
C PRO A 30 -9.79 12.43 19.53
N LYS A 31 -10.05 13.50 18.77
CA LYS A 31 -9.39 13.78 17.48
C LYS A 31 -7.88 13.94 17.62
N MET A 32 -7.42 14.67 18.63
CA MET A 32 -5.99 14.89 18.87
C MET A 32 -5.27 13.61 19.29
N TYR A 33 -5.93 12.81 20.12
CA TYR A 33 -5.43 11.51 20.55
C TYR A 33 -5.29 10.53 19.37
N LEU A 34 -6.36 10.32 18.60
CA LEU A 34 -6.36 9.36 17.49
C LEU A 34 -5.45 9.79 16.34
N ALA A 35 -5.47 11.08 15.96
CA ALA A 35 -4.60 11.59 14.90
C ALA A 35 -3.12 11.59 15.31
N GLY A 36 -2.84 11.89 16.58
CA GLY A 36 -1.49 11.81 17.15
C GLY A 36 -0.92 10.39 17.09
N LYS A 37 -1.69 9.38 17.55
CA LYS A 37 -1.29 7.97 17.48
C LYS A 37 -1.08 7.49 16.05
N MET A 38 -1.98 7.84 15.13
CA MET A 38 -1.82 7.48 13.72
C MET A 38 -0.52 8.05 13.15
N ARG A 39 -0.25 9.35 13.36
CA ARG A 39 0.97 9.99 12.83
C ARG A 39 2.24 9.42 13.46
N GLY A 40 2.21 9.14 14.77
CA GLY A 40 3.33 8.51 15.48
C GLY A 40 3.64 7.11 14.97
N LEU A 41 2.61 6.28 14.77
CA LEU A 41 2.77 4.92 14.24
C LEU A 41 3.26 4.93 12.79
N VAL A 42 2.73 5.83 11.94
CA VAL A 42 3.18 5.97 10.55
C VAL A 42 4.63 6.46 10.49
N ALA A 43 5.02 7.43 11.32
CA ALA A 43 6.40 7.92 11.38
C ALA A 43 7.38 6.83 11.85
N TYR A 44 6.97 6.01 12.83
CA TYR A 44 7.76 4.87 13.29
C TYR A 44 7.93 3.78 12.22
N LEU A 45 6.96 3.63 11.33
CA LEU A 45 7.01 2.67 10.22
C LEU A 45 7.82 3.18 9.02
N LEU A 46 8.11 4.48 8.94
CA LEU A 46 8.82 5.08 7.81
C LEU A 46 10.22 4.47 7.55
N PRO A 47 11.07 4.20 8.57
CA PRO A 47 12.35 3.50 8.34
C PRO A 47 12.19 2.09 7.78
N LEU A 48 11.13 1.38 8.18
CA LEU A 48 10.84 0.04 7.66
C LEU A 48 10.45 0.07 6.17
N ILE A 49 9.78 1.15 5.74
CA ILE A 49 9.42 1.42 4.34
C ILE A 49 10.63 1.83 3.50
N ALA A 50 11.57 2.56 4.12
CA ALA A 50 12.75 3.05 3.42
C ALA A 50 13.57 1.90 2.82
N VAL A 51 13.61 0.73 3.46
CA VAL A 51 14.35 -0.45 2.97
C VAL A 51 13.86 -0.94 1.59
N PRO A 52 12.59 -1.37 1.41
CA PRO A 52 12.12 -1.85 0.10
C PRO A 52 12.11 -0.77 -0.98
N VAL A 53 11.83 0.49 -0.62
CA VAL A 53 11.89 1.63 -1.55
C VAL A 53 13.32 1.83 -2.04
N PHE A 54 14.30 1.81 -1.12
CA PHE A 54 15.70 1.96 -1.45
C PHE A 54 16.20 0.81 -2.33
N THR A 55 15.81 -0.44 -2.04
CA THR A 55 16.20 -1.58 -2.88
C THR A 55 15.70 -1.46 -4.32
N LEU A 56 14.45 -1.01 -4.52
CA LEU A 56 13.88 -0.83 -5.85
C LEU A 56 14.44 0.41 -6.56
N LEU A 57 14.78 1.46 -5.82
CA LEU A 57 15.44 2.64 -6.36
C LEU A 57 16.84 2.29 -6.89
N VAL A 58 17.64 1.53 -6.11
CA VAL A 58 18.96 1.06 -6.56
C VAL A 58 18.84 0.15 -7.79
N ALA A 59 17.86 -0.77 -7.80
CA ALA A 59 17.61 -1.62 -8.95
C ALA A 59 17.19 -0.81 -10.20
N GLY A 60 16.36 0.23 -10.04
CA GLY A 60 15.99 1.16 -11.10
C GLY A 60 17.18 1.97 -11.62
N CYS A 61 18.04 2.47 -10.74
CA CYS A 61 19.28 3.17 -11.12
C CYS A 61 20.24 2.23 -11.89
N TYR A 62 20.36 0.97 -11.48
CA TYR A 62 21.17 -0.02 -12.20
C TYR A 62 20.65 -0.24 -13.63
N ALA A 63 19.33 -0.33 -13.80
CA ALA A 63 18.69 -0.42 -15.11
C ALA A 63 18.93 0.83 -15.98
N LEU A 64 18.95 2.05 -15.41
CA LEU A 64 19.27 3.28 -16.14
C LEU A 64 20.72 3.35 -16.63
N THR A 65 21.66 2.77 -15.87
CA THR A 65 23.09 2.76 -16.23
C THR A 65 23.46 1.67 -17.24
N ASN A 66 22.48 1.04 -17.92
CA ASN A 66 22.69 -0.08 -18.82
C ASN A 66 23.50 -1.22 -18.17
N GLY A 67 23.28 -1.44 -16.87
CA GLY A 67 23.98 -2.47 -16.10
C GLY A 67 25.49 -2.26 -16.03
N LEU A 68 25.96 -1.00 -16.01
CA LEU A 68 27.38 -0.64 -16.01
C LEU A 68 28.17 -1.23 -17.19
N GLY A 69 27.52 -1.34 -18.36
CA GLY A 69 28.11 -1.86 -19.59
C GLY A 69 27.74 -3.31 -19.93
N ASN A 70 26.90 -3.96 -19.12
CA ASN A 70 26.33 -5.28 -19.41
C ASN A 70 24.85 -5.18 -19.82
N ASP A 71 24.60 -4.84 -21.09
CA ASP A 71 23.25 -4.69 -21.64
C ASP A 71 22.38 -5.96 -21.49
N ALA A 72 23.00 -7.15 -21.51
CA ALA A 72 22.30 -8.43 -21.36
C ALA A 72 21.71 -8.66 -19.96
N LEU A 73 22.20 -7.96 -18.93
CA LEU A 73 21.69 -8.06 -17.55
C LEU A 73 20.72 -6.93 -17.21
N ALA A 74 20.73 -5.84 -17.97
CA ALA A 74 19.88 -4.67 -17.74
C ALA A 74 18.60 -4.68 -18.59
N HIS A 75 18.65 -5.30 -19.78
CA HIS A 75 17.55 -5.31 -20.73
C HIS A 75 17.20 -6.73 -21.19
N TYR A 76 15.92 -7.05 -21.17
CA TYR A 76 15.37 -8.22 -21.84
C TYR A 76 14.99 -7.84 -23.27
N ALA A 77 15.53 -8.56 -24.27
CA ALA A 77 15.09 -8.43 -25.65
C ALA A 77 13.75 -9.15 -25.81
N HIS A 78 12.66 -8.38 -25.88
CA HIS A 78 11.32 -8.90 -26.13
C HIS A 78 10.97 -8.73 -27.62
N LYS A 79 10.44 -9.78 -28.23
CA LYS A 79 9.91 -9.74 -29.61
C LYS A 79 8.38 -9.82 -29.51
N PRO A 80 7.65 -8.70 -29.71
CA PRO A 80 6.20 -8.75 -29.74
C PRO A 80 5.73 -9.57 -30.96
N PRO A 81 4.65 -10.36 -30.86
CA PRO A 81 4.15 -11.21 -31.94
C PRO A 81 3.66 -10.43 -33.17
N SER A 82 3.44 -9.12 -33.05
CA SER A 82 2.92 -8.24 -34.11
C SER A 82 4.01 -7.58 -34.97
N THR A 83 5.29 -7.58 -34.55
CA THR A 83 6.38 -6.90 -35.29
C THR A 83 7.70 -7.66 -35.17
N SER A 84 8.46 -7.83 -36.26
CA SER A 84 9.75 -8.54 -36.30
C SER A 84 10.94 -7.78 -35.68
N VAL A 85 10.69 -6.66 -35.01
CA VAL A 85 11.71 -5.80 -34.38
C VAL A 85 11.83 -6.16 -32.88
N THR A 86 13.06 -6.43 -32.43
CA THR A 86 13.36 -6.66 -31.01
C THR A 86 13.33 -5.35 -30.23
N MET A 87 12.46 -5.24 -29.23
CA MET A 87 12.45 -4.12 -28.29
C MET A 87 13.22 -4.51 -27.02
N GLN A 88 14.11 -3.65 -26.56
CA GLN A 88 14.81 -3.83 -25.28
C GLN A 88 13.93 -3.29 -24.16
N VAL A 89 13.46 -4.18 -23.27
CA VAL A 89 12.64 -3.84 -22.10
C VAL A 89 13.51 -3.95 -20.84
N PRO A 90 13.62 -2.91 -20.00
CA PRO A 90 14.44 -2.97 -18.81
C PRO A 90 13.87 -3.96 -17.79
N VAL A 91 14.77 -4.66 -17.08
CA VAL A 91 14.42 -5.65 -16.04
C VAL A 91 13.61 -5.03 -14.90
N VAL A 92 13.92 -3.78 -14.53
CA VAL A 92 13.18 -3.00 -13.55
C VAL A 92 12.87 -1.62 -14.13
N ILE A 93 11.64 -1.17 -13.95
CA ILE A 93 11.24 0.18 -14.38
C ILE A 93 11.99 1.21 -13.52
N PRO A 94 12.68 2.20 -14.10
CA PRO A 94 13.53 3.11 -13.35
C PRO A 94 12.77 4.01 -12.37
N GLU A 95 11.48 4.25 -12.64
CA GLU A 95 10.58 5.04 -11.79
C GLU A 95 9.98 4.22 -10.63
N ALA A 96 10.31 2.92 -10.52
CA ALA A 96 9.72 2.00 -9.56
C ALA A 96 9.86 2.45 -8.11
N GLY A 97 11.02 2.97 -7.71
CA GLY A 97 11.25 3.44 -6.35
C GLY A 97 10.32 4.60 -5.96
N LEU A 98 10.09 5.56 -6.86
CA LEU A 98 9.26 6.73 -6.57
C LEU A 98 7.78 6.35 -6.53
N VAL A 99 7.32 5.58 -7.52
CA VAL A 99 5.93 5.14 -7.63
C VAL A 99 5.54 4.24 -6.45
N LEU A 100 6.44 3.34 -6.03
CA LEU A 100 6.25 2.53 -4.83
C LEU A 100 6.15 3.42 -3.58
N ALA A 101 7.06 4.39 -3.40
CA ALA A 101 7.05 5.26 -2.23
C ALA A 101 5.73 6.04 -2.10
N VAL A 102 5.22 6.58 -3.20
CA VAL A 102 3.98 7.37 -3.24
C VAL A 102 2.76 6.54 -2.81
N MET A 103 2.69 5.27 -3.19
CA MET A 103 1.59 4.37 -2.83
C MET A 103 1.78 3.71 -1.46
N LEU A 104 3.01 3.32 -1.09
CA LEU A 104 3.23 2.55 0.13
C LEU A 104 2.92 3.36 1.41
N ILE A 105 3.15 4.68 1.38
CA ILE A 105 2.81 5.59 2.48
C ILE A 105 1.31 5.58 2.81
N PRO A 106 0.39 5.90 1.87
CA PRO A 106 -1.04 5.90 2.15
C PRO A 106 -1.60 4.50 2.40
N PHE A 107 -1.03 3.45 1.81
CA PHE A 107 -1.43 2.06 2.11
C PHE A 107 -1.14 1.66 3.56
N ILE A 108 0.01 2.09 4.11
CA ILE A 108 0.34 1.81 5.50
C ILE A 108 -0.52 2.65 6.44
N ALA A 109 -0.80 3.91 6.09
CA ALA A 109 -1.77 4.72 6.82
C ALA A 109 -3.15 4.02 6.88
N PHE A 110 -3.60 3.45 5.76
CA PHE A 110 -4.82 2.64 5.70
C PHE A 110 -4.75 1.40 6.62
N CYS A 111 -3.67 0.63 6.56
CA CYS A 111 -3.45 -0.53 7.44
C CYS A 111 -3.50 -0.16 8.93
N VAL A 112 -2.80 0.93 9.32
CA VAL A 112 -2.75 1.43 10.70
C VAL A 112 -4.14 1.90 11.14
N MET A 113 -4.89 2.57 10.26
CA MET A 113 -6.22 3.09 10.58
C MET A 113 -7.26 1.98 10.78
N ILE A 114 -7.23 0.93 9.98
CA ILE A 114 -8.05 -0.27 10.24
C ILE A 114 -7.62 -0.92 11.56
N GLY A 115 -6.31 -0.98 11.80
CA GLY A 115 -5.71 -1.38 13.08
C GLY A 115 -6.37 -0.71 14.28
N LEU A 116 -6.33 0.61 14.29
CA LEU A 116 -6.89 1.46 15.35
C LEU A 116 -8.42 1.33 15.46
N HIS A 117 -9.14 1.25 14.33
CA HIS A 117 -10.59 1.12 14.34
C HIS A 117 -11.02 -0.15 15.08
N TRP A 118 -10.44 -1.30 14.75
CA TRP A 118 -10.80 -2.56 15.41
C TRP A 118 -10.25 -2.64 16.82
N SER A 119 -9.12 -1.99 17.11
CA SER A 119 -8.57 -1.87 18.46
C SER A 119 -9.56 -1.21 19.43
N LEU A 120 -10.23 -0.12 19.02
CA LEU A 120 -11.23 0.60 19.82
C LEU A 120 -12.50 -0.21 20.11
N LYS A 121 -12.89 -1.09 19.18
CA LYS A 121 -14.14 -1.88 19.29
C LYS A 121 -13.93 -3.22 20.02
N SER A 122 -12.69 -3.66 20.13
CA SER A 122 -12.33 -4.97 20.67
C SER A 122 -12.35 -4.99 22.20
N LYS A 123 -12.76 -6.14 22.78
CA LYS A 123 -12.72 -6.35 24.22
C LYS A 123 -11.31 -6.57 24.75
N GLY A 124 -10.45 -7.25 23.97
CA GLY A 124 -9.04 -7.44 24.32
C GLY A 124 -8.09 -7.35 23.13
N THR A 125 -6.79 -7.38 23.42
CA THR A 125 -5.69 -7.23 22.48
C THR A 125 -5.64 -8.36 21.45
N LEU A 126 -5.89 -9.60 21.85
CA LEU A 126 -5.92 -10.76 20.93
C LEU A 126 -7.02 -10.64 19.88
N SER A 127 -8.25 -10.30 20.29
CA SER A 127 -9.35 -10.15 19.33
C SER A 127 -9.21 -8.91 18.43
N ALA A 128 -8.49 -7.87 18.89
CA ALA A 128 -8.16 -6.72 18.07
C ALA A 128 -7.17 -7.11 16.95
N VAL A 129 -6.11 -7.85 17.30
CA VAL A 129 -5.09 -8.28 16.34
C VAL A 129 -5.70 -9.21 15.28
N VAL A 130 -6.45 -10.24 15.69
CA VAL A 130 -7.04 -11.19 14.74
C VAL A 130 -8.03 -10.49 13.79
N GLY A 131 -8.88 -9.59 14.30
CA GLY A 131 -9.83 -8.84 13.49
C GLY A 131 -9.16 -7.93 12.46
N THR A 132 -8.10 -7.21 12.87
CA THR A 132 -7.36 -6.31 11.97
C THR A 132 -6.61 -7.06 10.88
N VAL A 133 -5.92 -8.16 11.25
CA VAL A 133 -5.20 -9.01 10.29
C VAL A 133 -6.16 -9.63 9.28
N ALA A 134 -7.31 -10.16 9.72
CA ALA A 134 -8.29 -10.74 8.82
C ALA A 134 -8.82 -9.74 7.79
N VAL A 135 -9.23 -8.54 8.23
CA VAL A 135 -9.78 -7.52 7.33
C VAL A 135 -8.74 -7.01 6.33
N VAL A 136 -7.51 -6.76 6.79
CA VAL A 136 -6.44 -6.28 5.91
C VAL A 136 -6.00 -7.38 4.94
N PHE A 137 -5.94 -8.64 5.37
CA PHE A 137 -5.60 -9.76 4.50
C PHE A 137 -6.66 -9.96 3.41
N ILE A 138 -7.95 -9.91 3.76
CA ILE A 138 -9.03 -10.06 2.78
C ILE A 138 -9.05 -8.88 1.80
N SER A 139 -8.99 -7.64 2.29
CA SER A 139 -9.02 -6.46 1.42
C SER A 139 -7.80 -6.36 0.51
N ALA A 140 -6.59 -6.52 1.05
CA ALA A 140 -5.37 -6.49 0.25
C ALA A 140 -5.24 -7.71 -0.66
N GLY A 141 -5.72 -8.89 -0.24
CA GLY A 141 -5.72 -10.11 -1.04
C GLY A 141 -6.65 -10.01 -2.25
N ILE A 142 -7.87 -9.52 -2.05
CA ILE A 142 -8.82 -9.30 -3.16
C ILE A 142 -8.26 -8.25 -4.13
N LEU A 143 -7.82 -7.10 -3.62
CA LEU A 143 -7.25 -6.05 -4.47
C LEU A 143 -5.98 -6.51 -5.20
N GLY A 144 -5.14 -7.32 -4.55
CA GLY A 144 -3.91 -7.87 -5.14
C GLY A 144 -4.20 -8.90 -6.24
N MET A 145 -5.15 -9.82 -6.02
CA MET A 145 -5.55 -10.80 -7.04
C MET A 145 -6.24 -10.13 -8.23
N CYS A 146 -7.13 -9.15 -7.98
CA CYS A 146 -7.74 -8.35 -9.04
C CYS A 146 -6.69 -7.56 -9.83
N GLY A 147 -5.74 -6.91 -9.14
CA GLY A 147 -4.66 -6.16 -9.79
C GLY A 147 -3.74 -7.05 -10.63
N TRP A 148 -3.47 -8.28 -10.18
CA TRP A 148 -2.67 -9.24 -10.94
C TRP A 148 -3.42 -9.70 -12.20
N ALA A 149 -4.67 -10.14 -12.09
CA ALA A 149 -5.43 -10.61 -13.24
C ALA A 149 -5.66 -9.49 -14.28
N SER A 150 -6.06 -8.29 -13.81
CA SER A 150 -6.33 -7.17 -14.71
C SER A 150 -5.09 -6.61 -15.41
N ALA A 151 -3.89 -6.82 -14.87
CA ALA A 151 -2.66 -6.38 -15.52
C ALA A 151 -2.42 -7.08 -16.87
N ALA A 152 -2.79 -8.37 -16.95
CA ALA A 152 -2.56 -9.19 -18.14
C ALA A 152 -3.58 -8.93 -19.26
N ASP A 153 -4.86 -8.73 -18.91
CA ASP A 153 -5.96 -8.75 -19.88
C ASP A 153 -6.35 -7.35 -20.43
N MET A 154 -5.88 -6.25 -19.83
CA MET A 154 -6.34 -4.89 -20.18
C MET A 154 -5.20 -3.96 -20.62
N PRO A 155 -5.14 -3.51 -21.89
CA PRO A 155 -3.98 -2.83 -22.47
C PRO A 155 -3.73 -1.38 -22.01
N VAL A 156 -4.65 -0.76 -21.26
CA VAL A 156 -4.51 0.64 -20.79
C VAL A 156 -4.84 0.77 -19.31
N ILE A 157 -5.88 0.09 -18.85
CA ILE A 157 -6.36 0.16 -17.47
C ILE A 157 -5.64 -0.85 -16.55
N GLY A 158 -5.16 -1.95 -17.11
CA GLY A 158 -4.45 -3.01 -16.37
C GLY A 158 -3.26 -2.52 -15.55
N PRO A 159 -2.32 -1.75 -16.13
CA PRO A 159 -1.18 -1.21 -15.39
C PRO A 159 -1.59 -0.26 -14.25
N ALA A 160 -2.68 0.49 -14.44
CA ALA A 160 -3.20 1.38 -13.39
C ALA A 160 -3.83 0.58 -12.23
N LEU A 161 -4.57 -0.51 -12.52
CA LEU A 161 -5.17 -1.37 -11.50
C LEU A 161 -4.12 -2.17 -10.72
N ALA A 162 -3.00 -2.54 -11.35
CA ALA A 162 -1.88 -3.19 -10.67
C ALA A 162 -1.29 -2.32 -9.55
N THR A 163 -1.47 -0.99 -9.58
CA THR A 163 -0.98 -0.06 -8.54
C THR A 163 -1.86 -0.01 -7.29
N LEU A 164 -3.05 -0.62 -7.31
CA LEU A 164 -3.98 -0.59 -6.16
C LEU A 164 -3.45 -1.36 -4.96
N SER A 165 -2.56 -2.34 -5.16
CA SER A 165 -1.92 -3.07 -4.08
C SER A 165 -0.39 -2.99 -4.21
N PRO A 166 0.35 -2.87 -3.09
CA PRO A 166 1.80 -2.81 -3.16
C PRO A 166 2.41 -4.14 -3.66
N ALA A 167 1.74 -5.27 -3.43
CA ALA A 167 2.21 -6.58 -3.88
C ALA A 167 2.14 -6.73 -5.40
N SER A 168 0.99 -6.37 -6.00
CA SER A 168 0.82 -6.39 -7.46
C SER A 168 1.71 -5.36 -8.16
N LEU A 169 1.92 -4.19 -7.53
CA LEU A 169 2.82 -3.16 -8.05
C LEU A 169 4.28 -3.65 -8.12
N ILE A 170 4.77 -4.30 -7.06
CA ILE A 170 6.13 -4.85 -7.04
C ILE A 170 6.29 -5.94 -8.11
N ASP A 171 5.32 -6.84 -8.25
CA ASP A 171 5.38 -7.91 -9.26
C ASP A 171 5.38 -7.36 -10.69
N ALA A 172 4.54 -6.35 -10.98
CA ALA A 172 4.52 -5.65 -12.25
C ALA A 172 5.82 -4.89 -12.54
N MET A 173 6.53 -4.43 -11.51
CA MET A 173 7.81 -3.72 -11.65
C MET A 173 9.02 -4.62 -11.84
N ILE A 174 8.99 -5.84 -11.28
CA ILE A 174 10.07 -6.84 -11.41
C ILE A 174 9.93 -7.63 -12.72
N SER A 175 8.70 -7.87 -13.19
CA SER A 175 8.43 -8.67 -14.38
C SER A 175 7.46 -7.99 -15.36
N PRO A 176 7.80 -6.79 -15.87
CA PRO A 176 6.88 -6.02 -16.70
C PRO A 176 6.47 -6.75 -17.98
N VAL A 177 7.34 -7.56 -18.56
CA VAL A 177 7.05 -8.33 -19.80
C VAL A 177 5.99 -9.40 -19.56
N ALA A 178 6.06 -10.13 -18.45
CA ALA A 178 5.11 -11.21 -18.16
C ALA A 178 3.75 -10.68 -17.66
N ARG A 179 3.72 -9.44 -17.16
CA ARG A 179 2.52 -8.85 -16.55
C ARG A 179 1.82 -7.82 -17.40
N LEU A 180 2.51 -7.19 -18.34
CA LEU A 180 1.99 -6.11 -19.19
C LEU A 180 2.04 -6.48 -20.67
N ASP A 181 2.05 -7.78 -20.98
CA ASP A 181 2.22 -8.34 -22.32
C ASP A 181 1.22 -7.72 -23.31
N GLU A 182 -0.06 -7.61 -22.93
CA GLU A 182 -1.08 -7.03 -23.79
C GLU A 182 -0.95 -5.50 -23.99
N THR A 183 -0.42 -4.79 -23.00
CA THR A 183 -0.12 -3.34 -23.12
C THR A 183 1.08 -3.08 -24.04
N ILE A 184 2.08 -3.96 -23.97
CA ILE A 184 3.32 -3.90 -24.76
C ILE A 184 3.04 -4.31 -26.21
N ASN A 185 2.22 -5.34 -26.44
CA ASN A 185 1.95 -5.92 -27.75
C ASN A 185 0.99 -5.08 -28.61
N ASN A 186 0.04 -4.37 -28.00
CA ASN A 186 -0.98 -3.59 -28.72
C ASN A 186 -0.50 -2.22 -29.22
N ASN A 187 0.59 -1.67 -28.66
CA ASN A 187 1.06 -0.31 -28.96
C ASN A 187 2.46 -0.35 -29.62
N SER A 188 2.54 -0.87 -30.85
CA SER A 188 3.76 -1.08 -31.64
C SER A 188 4.77 0.08 -31.52
N GLY A 189 5.83 -0.13 -30.71
CA GLY A 189 6.98 0.77 -30.52
C GLY A 189 6.92 1.65 -29.26
N GLU A 190 5.74 2.03 -28.77
CA GLU A 190 5.56 2.95 -27.62
C GLU A 190 4.86 2.30 -26.40
N GLY A 191 4.49 1.02 -26.47
CA GLY A 191 3.72 0.35 -25.41
C GLY A 191 4.36 0.39 -24.02
N LEU A 192 5.69 0.41 -23.94
CA LEU A 192 6.40 0.57 -22.67
C LEU A 192 6.23 1.98 -22.06
N ALA A 193 6.18 3.03 -22.88
CA ALA A 193 5.96 4.39 -22.41
C ALA A 193 4.52 4.57 -21.90
N VAL A 194 3.55 4.01 -22.62
CA VAL A 194 2.13 4.00 -22.22
C VAL A 194 1.93 3.24 -20.90
N ALA A 195 2.59 2.09 -20.74
CA ALA A 195 2.58 1.33 -19.49
C ALA A 195 3.12 2.14 -18.29
N ARG A 196 4.20 2.91 -18.48
CA ARG A 196 4.77 3.75 -17.41
C ARG A 196 3.85 4.89 -17.02
N ILE A 197 3.31 5.61 -18.00
CA ILE A 197 2.40 6.74 -17.75
C ILE A 197 1.12 6.26 -17.05
N SER A 198 0.54 5.14 -17.50
CA SER A 198 -0.64 4.54 -16.85
C SER A 198 -0.37 4.07 -15.43
N MET A 199 0.80 3.49 -15.14
CA MET A 199 1.20 3.15 -13.77
C MET A 199 1.39 4.39 -12.88
N ALA A 200 2.00 5.46 -13.41
CA ALA A 200 2.18 6.70 -12.66
C ALA A 200 0.83 7.35 -12.31
N ILE A 201 -0.09 7.44 -13.28
CA ILE A 201 -1.44 7.97 -13.06
C ILE A 201 -2.21 7.07 -12.07
N GLY A 202 -2.13 5.74 -12.25
CA GLY A 202 -2.75 4.77 -11.36
C GLY A 202 -2.28 4.91 -9.91
N ALA A 203 -0.97 5.09 -9.70
CA ALA A 203 -0.41 5.24 -8.36
C ALA A 203 -0.85 6.53 -7.65
N VAL A 204 -0.97 7.63 -8.39
CA VAL A 204 -1.51 8.89 -7.83
C VAL A 204 -3.00 8.73 -7.49
N ALA A 205 -3.77 8.10 -8.38
CA ALA A 205 -5.18 7.84 -8.13
C ALA A 205 -5.40 6.91 -6.92
N SER A 206 -4.64 5.81 -6.83
CA SER A 206 -4.73 4.88 -5.71
C SER A 206 -4.31 5.53 -4.38
N ALA A 207 -3.24 6.33 -4.39
CA ALA A 207 -2.84 7.14 -3.24
C ALA A 207 -3.99 8.06 -2.77
N GLY A 208 -4.64 8.76 -3.70
CA GLY A 208 -5.79 9.61 -3.40
C GLY A 208 -6.96 8.84 -2.77
N ILE A 209 -7.28 7.66 -3.30
CA ILE A 209 -8.33 6.78 -2.76
C ILE A 209 -8.02 6.35 -1.33
N TYR A 210 -6.78 5.88 -1.06
CA TYR A 210 -6.39 5.48 0.29
C TYR A 210 -6.40 6.63 1.29
N ILE A 211 -5.98 7.84 0.88
CA ILE A 211 -6.06 9.04 1.71
C ILE A 211 -7.51 9.37 2.04
N ALA A 212 -8.42 9.31 1.06
CA ALA A 212 -9.84 9.56 1.26
C ALA A 212 -10.45 8.54 2.25
N ILE A 213 -10.11 7.26 2.11
CA ILE A 213 -10.55 6.20 3.03
C ILE A 213 -10.03 6.46 4.44
N VAL A 214 -8.74 6.76 4.60
CA VAL A 214 -8.12 7.09 5.89
C VAL A 214 -8.83 8.25 6.57
N TYR A 215 -9.11 9.33 5.84
CA TYR A 215 -9.79 10.50 6.38
C TYR A 215 -11.26 10.18 6.78
N GLY A 216 -11.96 9.39 5.96
CA GLY A 216 -13.31 8.93 6.26
C GLY A 216 -13.37 8.08 7.53
N VAL A 217 -12.47 7.10 7.66
CA VAL A 217 -12.38 6.24 8.86
C VAL A 217 -11.99 7.04 10.10
N LEU A 218 -11.07 8.01 9.98
CA LEU A 218 -10.70 8.88 11.10
C LEU A 218 -11.89 9.68 11.61
N THR A 219 -12.64 10.30 10.69
CA THR A 219 -13.81 11.11 11.03
C THR A 219 -14.91 10.26 11.67
N ALA A 220 -15.14 9.06 11.14
CA ALA A 220 -16.10 8.11 11.71
C ALA A 220 -15.69 7.63 13.12
N MET A 221 -14.40 7.36 13.36
CA MET A 221 -13.89 6.98 14.68
C MET A 221 -14.07 8.10 15.70
N VAL A 222 -13.73 9.35 15.33
CA VAL A 222 -13.89 10.51 16.23
C VAL A 222 -15.35 10.69 16.63
N ARG A 223 -16.29 10.57 15.66
CA ARG A 223 -17.73 10.73 15.95
C ARG A 223 -18.30 9.63 16.83
N ASN A 224 -17.81 8.40 16.68
CA ASN A 224 -18.33 7.23 17.40
C ASN A 224 -17.54 6.90 18.68
N PHE A 225 -16.53 7.71 19.02
CA PHE A 225 -15.61 7.43 20.11
C PHE A 225 -16.34 7.27 21.45
N ASP A 226 -17.10 8.29 21.87
CA ASP A 226 -17.81 8.27 23.15
C ASP A 226 -18.83 7.14 23.25
N PHE A 227 -19.53 6.84 22.16
CA PHE A 227 -20.48 5.74 22.11
C PHE A 227 -19.79 4.38 22.27
N THR A 228 -18.65 4.19 21.61
CA THR A 228 -17.89 2.93 21.66
C THR A 228 -17.30 2.71 23.06
N VAL A 229 -16.74 3.76 23.68
CA VAL A 229 -16.21 3.71 25.04
C VAL A 229 -17.32 3.37 26.05
N ARG A 230 -18.48 4.06 25.98
CA ARG A 230 -19.62 3.80 26.89
C ARG A 230 -20.19 2.39 26.74
N LYS A 231 -20.37 1.91 25.50
CA LYS A 231 -20.90 0.56 25.23
C LYS A 231 -20.03 -0.53 25.86
N LEU A 232 -18.71 -0.34 25.83
CA LEU A 232 -17.74 -1.29 26.34
C LEU A 232 -17.49 -1.17 27.85
N ALA A 233 -17.73 0.00 28.45
CA ALA A 233 -17.68 0.18 29.90
C ALA A 233 -18.84 -0.52 30.63
N GLY A 234 -20.00 -0.63 29.98
CA GLY A 234 -21.19 -1.29 30.54
C GLY A 234 -21.25 -2.81 30.38
N THR A 235 -20.25 -3.46 29.77
CA THR A 235 -20.23 -4.91 29.50
C THR A 235 -19.18 -5.69 30.30
N ARG A 236 -18.88 -5.23 31.52
CA ARG A 236 -18.03 -5.96 32.47
C ARG A 236 -18.64 -7.32 32.84
#